data_AF-A0A930F5J1-F1
#
_entry.id   AF-A0A930F5J1-F1
#
_cell.length_a   1.000
_cell.length_b   1.000
_cell.length_c   1.000
_cell.angle_alpha   90.00
_cell.angle_beta   90.00
_cell.angle_gamma   90.00
#
_symmetry.space_group_name_H-M   'P 1'
#
loop_
_entity.id
_entity.type
_entity.pdbx_description
1 polymer ?
#
loop_
_entity_poly.entity_id
_entity_poly.type
_entity_poly.pdbx_seq_one_letter_code
_entity_poly.pdbx_strand_id
1 'polypeptide(L)'
;MEFDYFYNRDGDRFSYYMLPKIIVTDERFKNLSSDAKILYSCLLERTSLSFKNKWLDEENRVYIIFTVEEIMEILGRSNKTAVKILNELDSSSGGIGLIERKKRGLGKPNIIYVKDFMSVFRSECKNYTSEVKNLHLRSVETTPQEMKNVHGSNPNRNNTEYSNPDMSLEKAAYGTFQNVFLTEAEVIDLKEILQSLFDNYIERLSTYIQSTGKTYKDHKA
;
A
#
# COMPACT_ATOMS: atom_id res chain seq x y z
N MET A 1 -31.66 -21.18 5.71
CA MET A 1 -30.61 -20.51 6.50
C MET A 1 -31.17 -19.17 6.89
N GLU A 2 -31.15 -18.83 8.18
CA GLU A 2 -31.60 -17.53 8.69
C GLU A 2 -30.35 -16.77 9.14
N PHE A 3 -30.19 -15.54 8.67
CA PHE A 3 -29.02 -14.70 8.95
C PHE A 3 -29.41 -13.61 9.95
N ASP A 4 -28.57 -13.37 10.96
CA ASP A 4 -28.76 -12.33 11.98
C ASP A 4 -28.03 -11.02 11.58
N TYR A 5 -28.33 -9.92 12.28
CA TYR A 5 -27.74 -8.60 12.04
C TYR A 5 -26.30 -8.50 12.61
N PHE A 6 -25.51 -7.58 12.05
CA PHE A 6 -24.16 -7.28 12.54
C PHE A 6 -24.21 -6.49 13.86
N TYR A 7 -23.72 -7.08 14.96
CA TYR A 7 -23.73 -6.45 16.30
C TYR A 7 -22.33 -6.05 16.82
N ASN A 8 -21.41 -5.60 15.95
CA ASN A 8 -20.09 -5.07 16.33
C ASN A 8 -19.23 -6.00 17.25
N ARG A 9 -19.52 -7.30 17.35
CA ARG A 9 -18.78 -8.26 18.20
C ARG A 9 -17.70 -9.05 17.44
N ASP A 10 -17.35 -8.61 16.24
CA ASP A 10 -16.72 -9.49 15.23
C ASP A 10 -15.47 -8.91 14.56
N GLY A 11 -14.95 -7.77 15.02
CA GLY A 11 -13.77 -7.12 14.41
C GLY A 11 -12.57 -8.05 14.22
N ASP A 12 -12.41 -9.01 15.14
CA ASP A 12 -11.30 -9.98 15.17
C ASP A 12 -11.62 -11.35 14.55
N ARG A 13 -12.84 -11.59 14.05
CA ARG A 13 -13.24 -12.94 13.57
C ARG A 13 -13.07 -13.17 12.08
N PHE A 14 -12.67 -12.14 11.33
CA PHE A 14 -12.62 -12.22 9.87
C PHE A 14 -11.18 -12.15 9.38
N SER A 15 -10.77 -13.17 8.64
CA SER A 15 -9.69 -13.04 7.66
C SER A 15 -10.26 -12.38 6.41
N TYR A 16 -9.51 -11.42 5.85
CA TYR A 16 -9.94 -10.66 4.69
C TYR A 16 -8.95 -10.83 3.56
N TYR A 17 -9.48 -10.90 2.33
CA TYR A 17 -8.68 -10.69 1.14
C TYR A 17 -8.55 -9.20 0.84
N MET A 18 -7.32 -8.73 0.64
CA MET A 18 -7.09 -7.35 0.21
C MET A 18 -7.30 -7.20 -1.30
N LEU A 19 -8.51 -6.81 -1.70
CA LEU A 19 -8.82 -6.49 -3.10
C LEU A 19 -8.62 -4.98 -3.39
N PRO A 20 -7.63 -4.59 -4.23
CA PRO A 20 -7.44 -3.19 -4.57
C PRO A 20 -8.67 -2.61 -5.27
N LYS A 21 -9.21 -1.51 -4.73
CA LYS A 21 -10.39 -0.84 -5.30
C LYS A 21 -10.22 -0.51 -6.78
N ILE A 22 -9.01 -0.10 -7.19
CA ILE A 22 -8.72 0.25 -8.58
C ILE A 22 -8.92 -0.92 -9.55
N ILE A 23 -8.66 -2.16 -9.13
CA ILE A 23 -8.91 -3.36 -9.94
C ILE A 23 -10.42 -3.60 -10.11
N VAL A 24 -11.21 -3.15 -9.14
CA VAL A 24 -12.67 -3.21 -9.21
C VAL A 24 -13.23 -2.09 -10.09
N THR A 25 -12.74 -0.86 -9.93
CA THR A 25 -13.38 0.35 -10.45
C THR A 25 -12.81 0.92 -11.74
N ASP A 26 -11.51 0.71 -12.04
CA ASP A 26 -10.88 1.31 -13.22
C ASP A 26 -11.23 0.55 -14.50
N GLU A 27 -11.47 1.32 -15.57
CA GLU A 27 -11.95 0.84 -16.87
C GLU A 27 -11.00 -0.18 -17.51
N ARG A 28 -9.69 -0.09 -17.24
CA ARG A 28 -8.69 -1.04 -17.74
C ARG A 28 -8.94 -2.46 -17.27
N PHE A 29 -9.52 -2.62 -16.08
CA PHE A 29 -9.79 -3.92 -15.45
C PHE A 29 -11.26 -4.34 -15.59
N LYS A 30 -12.08 -3.60 -16.35
CA LYS A 30 -13.53 -3.86 -16.48
C LYS A 30 -13.86 -5.25 -17.03
N ASN A 31 -12.99 -5.76 -17.91
CA ASN A 31 -13.20 -7.02 -18.61
C ASN A 31 -12.78 -8.24 -17.77
N LEU A 32 -12.15 -8.03 -16.60
CA LEU A 32 -11.86 -9.12 -15.67
C LEU A 32 -13.13 -9.58 -14.99
N SER A 33 -13.34 -10.90 -14.95
CA SER A 33 -14.38 -11.48 -14.12
C SER A 33 -14.15 -11.18 -12.63
N SER A 34 -15.23 -11.16 -11.84
CA SER A 34 -15.14 -11.00 -10.38
C SER A 34 -14.22 -12.04 -9.75
N ASP A 35 -14.29 -13.29 -10.21
CA ASP A 35 -13.43 -14.38 -9.75
C ASP A 35 -11.95 -14.12 -10.10
N ALA A 36 -11.65 -13.53 -11.27
CA ALA A 36 -10.28 -13.15 -11.63
C ALA A 36 -9.73 -12.02 -10.75
N LYS A 37 -10.58 -11.03 -10.41
CA LYS A 37 -10.21 -9.95 -9.47
C LYS A 37 -9.91 -10.51 -8.08
N ILE A 38 -10.75 -11.41 -7.58
CA ILE A 38 -10.53 -12.11 -6.29
C ILE A 38 -9.26 -12.95 -6.36
N LEU A 39 -9.08 -13.75 -7.41
CA LEU A 39 -7.88 -14.57 -7.58
C LEU A 39 -6.61 -13.71 -7.53
N TYR A 40 -6.59 -12.58 -8.23
CA TYR A 40 -5.44 -11.67 -8.18
C TYR A 40 -5.14 -11.18 -6.76
N SER A 41 -6.16 -10.86 -5.95
CA SER A 41 -5.95 -10.51 -4.54
C SER A 41 -5.32 -11.64 -3.71
N CYS A 42 -5.76 -12.89 -3.92
CA CYS A 42 -5.16 -14.06 -3.27
C CYS A 42 -3.70 -14.25 -3.69
N LEU A 43 -3.39 -14.02 -4.98
CA LEU A 43 -2.02 -14.14 -5.49
C LEU A 43 -1.10 -13.08 -4.88
N LEU A 44 -1.56 -11.83 -4.69
CA LEU A 44 -0.80 -10.78 -4.02
C LEU A 44 -0.43 -11.13 -2.57
N GLU A 45 -1.37 -11.69 -1.82
CA GLU A 45 -1.10 -12.18 -0.46
C GLU A 45 -0.07 -13.31 -0.47
N ARG A 46 -0.20 -14.23 -1.43
CA ARG A 46 0.77 -15.31 -1.61
C ARG A 46 2.16 -14.79 -1.99
N THR A 47 2.25 -13.77 -2.84
CA THR A 47 3.51 -13.09 -3.17
C THR A 47 4.16 -12.48 -1.93
N SER A 48 3.37 -11.86 -1.05
CA SER A 48 3.87 -11.30 0.21
C SER A 48 4.48 -12.39 1.11
N LEU A 49 3.87 -13.58 1.15
CA LEU A 49 4.42 -14.73 1.88
C LEU A 49 5.69 -15.29 1.21
N SER A 50 5.68 -15.46 -0.11
CA SER A 50 6.84 -15.93 -0.87
C SER A 50 8.05 -15.00 -0.74
N PHE A 51 7.82 -13.68 -0.69
CA PHE A 51 8.88 -12.70 -0.41
C PHE A 51 9.52 -12.92 0.97
N LYS A 52 8.70 -13.11 2.02
CA LYS A 52 9.19 -13.43 3.37
C LYS A 52 10.01 -14.73 3.40
N ASN A 53 9.62 -15.70 2.58
CA ASN A 53 10.34 -16.98 2.42
C ASN A 53 11.54 -16.90 1.46
N LYS A 54 11.89 -15.71 0.94
CA LYS A 54 12.98 -15.49 -0.02
C LYS A 54 12.86 -16.33 -1.30
N TRP A 55 11.63 -16.56 -1.77
CA TRP A 55 11.38 -17.20 -3.06
C TRP A 55 11.57 -16.19 -4.18
N LEU A 56 12.84 -15.97 -4.51
CA LEU A 56 13.32 -14.99 -5.48
C LEU A 56 14.07 -15.71 -6.60
N ASP A 57 13.92 -15.22 -7.83
CA ASP A 57 14.76 -15.65 -8.94
C ASP A 57 16.10 -14.87 -8.98
N GLU A 58 16.91 -15.15 -10.00
CA GLU A 58 18.23 -14.52 -10.21
C GLU A 58 18.14 -13.00 -10.45
N GLU A 59 16.98 -12.50 -10.89
CA GLU A 59 16.70 -11.09 -11.12
C GLU A 59 16.01 -10.43 -9.91
N ASN A 60 16.01 -11.10 -8.75
CA ASN A 60 15.35 -10.66 -7.53
C ASN A 60 13.83 -10.45 -7.67
N ARG A 61 13.18 -11.19 -8.57
CA ARG A 61 11.72 -11.21 -8.73
C ARG A 61 11.12 -12.28 -7.85
N VAL A 62 10.07 -11.93 -7.12
CA VAL A 62 9.30 -12.88 -6.31
C VAL A 62 8.49 -13.79 -7.23
N TYR A 63 8.62 -15.10 -7.01
CA TYR A 63 7.75 -16.08 -7.64
C TYR A 63 6.93 -16.83 -6.59
N ILE A 64 5.76 -17.29 -7.00
CA ILE A 64 4.93 -18.19 -6.20
C ILE A 64 4.77 -19.53 -6.92
N ILE A 65 4.61 -20.58 -6.14
CA ILE A 65 4.12 -21.87 -6.63
C ILE A 65 2.64 -21.89 -6.27
N PHE A 66 1.78 -22.00 -7.28
CA PHE A 66 0.34 -21.99 -7.10
C PHE A 66 -0.31 -22.90 -8.13
N THR A 67 -0.97 -23.95 -7.66
CA THR A 67 -1.54 -24.99 -8.52
C THR A 67 -2.96 -24.66 -8.95
N VAL A 68 -3.45 -25.36 -9.98
CA VAL A 68 -4.84 -25.19 -10.42
C VAL A 68 -5.78 -25.74 -9.36
N GLU A 69 -5.37 -26.79 -8.65
CA GLU A 69 -6.12 -27.42 -7.57
C GLU A 69 -6.33 -26.44 -6.39
N GLU A 70 -5.29 -25.68 -6.00
CA GLU A 70 -5.40 -24.62 -4.98
C GLU A 70 -6.40 -23.53 -5.43
N ILE A 71 -6.39 -23.14 -6.72
CA ILE A 71 -7.35 -22.16 -7.26
C ILE A 71 -8.77 -22.70 -7.22
N MET A 72 -8.97 -23.97 -7.57
CA MET A 72 -10.28 -24.62 -7.53
C MET A 72 -10.86 -24.63 -6.13
N GLU A 73 -10.03 -24.94 -5.13
CA GLU A 73 -10.42 -24.97 -3.71
C GLU A 73 -10.80 -23.57 -3.23
N ILE A 74 -9.95 -22.57 -3.47
CA ILE A 74 -10.17 -21.18 -3.00
C ILE A 74 -11.42 -20.57 -3.63
N LEU A 75 -11.65 -20.79 -4.92
CA LEU A 75 -12.78 -20.17 -5.64
C LEU A 75 -14.05 -21.05 -5.63
N GLY A 76 -13.96 -22.31 -5.23
CA GLY A 76 -15.04 -23.29 -5.36
C GLY A 76 -15.47 -23.47 -6.81
N ARG A 77 -14.49 -23.63 -7.72
CA ARG A 77 -14.72 -23.72 -9.18
C ARG A 77 -14.18 -25.00 -9.79
N SER A 78 -14.79 -25.43 -10.89
CA SER A 78 -14.30 -26.56 -11.66
C SER A 78 -12.94 -26.26 -12.29
N ASN A 79 -12.16 -27.31 -12.58
CA ASN A 79 -10.83 -27.17 -13.17
C ASN A 79 -10.84 -26.30 -14.45
N LYS A 80 -11.78 -26.56 -15.37
CA LYS A 80 -11.94 -25.78 -16.59
C LYS A 80 -12.15 -24.29 -16.32
N THR A 81 -12.93 -23.97 -15.29
CA THR A 81 -13.24 -22.59 -14.90
C THR A 81 -12.04 -21.93 -14.21
N ALA A 82 -11.36 -22.64 -13.30
CA ALA A 82 -10.13 -22.17 -12.66
C ALA A 82 -9.04 -21.85 -13.69
N VAL A 83 -8.84 -22.72 -14.69
CA VAL A 83 -7.92 -22.47 -15.80
C VAL A 83 -8.34 -21.25 -16.61
N LYS A 84 -9.64 -21.08 -16.90
CA LYS A 84 -10.14 -19.90 -17.62
C LYS A 84 -9.86 -18.61 -16.85
N ILE A 85 -10.18 -18.57 -15.56
CA ILE A 85 -9.93 -17.42 -14.68
C ILE A 85 -8.43 -17.08 -14.64
N LEU A 86 -7.58 -18.11 -14.52
CA LEU A 86 -6.14 -17.92 -14.53
C LEU A 86 -5.63 -17.36 -15.88
N ASN A 87 -6.23 -17.80 -16.99
CA ASN A 87 -5.90 -17.31 -18.33
C ASN A 87 -6.35 -15.84 -18.54
N GLU A 88 -7.43 -15.38 -17.89
CA GLU A 88 -7.83 -13.96 -17.95
C GLU A 88 -6.73 -13.03 -17.40
N LEU A 89 -5.99 -13.50 -16.40
CA LEU A 89 -4.90 -12.75 -15.77
C LEU A 89 -3.56 -12.88 -16.53
N ASP A 90 -3.32 -14.02 -17.17
CA ASP A 90 -2.01 -14.41 -17.71
C ASP A 90 -1.71 -13.81 -19.10
N SER A 91 -0.60 -13.07 -19.20
CA SER A 91 -0.13 -12.52 -20.47
C SER A 91 0.16 -13.61 -21.52
N SER A 92 0.63 -14.79 -21.11
CA SER A 92 0.97 -15.86 -22.06
C SER A 92 -0.25 -16.49 -22.73
N SER A 93 -1.45 -16.27 -22.19
CA SER A 93 -2.71 -16.80 -22.72
C SER A 93 -3.56 -15.73 -23.42
N GLY A 94 -2.99 -14.54 -23.64
CA GLY A 94 -3.73 -13.39 -24.19
C GLY A 94 -4.62 -12.66 -23.17
N GLY A 95 -4.44 -12.92 -21.88
CA GLY A 95 -5.10 -12.19 -20.81
C GLY A 95 -4.51 -10.79 -20.60
N ILE A 96 -4.99 -10.09 -19.57
CA ILE A 96 -4.63 -8.69 -19.29
C ILE A 96 -3.15 -8.50 -18.89
N GLY A 97 -2.46 -9.57 -18.49
CA GLY A 97 -1.05 -9.53 -18.11
C GLY A 97 -0.79 -9.05 -16.67
N LEU A 98 -1.73 -9.29 -15.76
CA LEU A 98 -1.51 -9.09 -14.33
C LEU A 98 -0.62 -10.19 -13.72
N ILE A 99 -0.49 -11.33 -14.40
CA ILE A 99 0.44 -12.39 -14.04
C ILE A 99 1.20 -12.90 -15.26
N GLU A 100 2.27 -13.64 -14.99
CA GLU A 100 3.02 -14.41 -15.99
C GLU A 100 3.35 -15.80 -15.44
N ARG A 101 3.03 -16.84 -16.19
CA ARG A 101 3.29 -18.23 -15.79
C ARG A 101 4.50 -18.78 -16.53
N LYS A 102 5.42 -19.43 -15.80
CA LYS A 102 6.60 -20.08 -16.38
C LYS A 102 6.64 -21.56 -16.02
N LYS A 103 6.79 -22.43 -17.03
CA LYS A 103 6.98 -23.87 -16.86
C LYS A 103 8.40 -24.15 -16.37
N ARG A 104 8.54 -25.03 -15.37
CA ARG A 104 9.85 -25.43 -14.79
C ARG A 104 10.37 -26.79 -15.26
N GLY A 105 9.69 -27.41 -16.23
CA GLY A 105 10.00 -28.76 -16.75
C GLY A 105 8.97 -29.81 -16.32
N LEU A 106 9.17 -31.06 -16.76
CA LEU A 106 8.30 -32.18 -16.46
C LEU A 106 8.28 -32.49 -14.94
N GLY A 107 7.08 -32.68 -14.38
CA GLY A 107 6.89 -33.06 -12.97
C GLY A 107 7.09 -31.93 -11.95
N LYS A 108 7.50 -30.72 -12.37
CA LYS A 108 7.60 -29.56 -11.48
C LYS A 108 6.37 -28.66 -11.64
N PRO A 109 5.81 -28.12 -10.54
CA PRO A 109 4.71 -27.18 -10.65
C PRO A 109 5.17 -25.90 -11.36
N ASN A 110 4.25 -25.27 -12.07
CA ASN A 110 4.50 -23.98 -12.70
C ASN A 110 4.74 -22.91 -11.64
N ILE A 111 5.59 -21.95 -11.97
CA ILE A 111 5.73 -20.73 -11.16
C ILE A 111 4.93 -19.61 -11.78
N ILE A 112 4.46 -18.72 -10.92
CA ILE A 112 3.69 -17.54 -11.29
C ILE A 112 4.44 -16.31 -10.78
N TYR A 113 4.64 -15.34 -11.66
CA TYR A 113 5.07 -13.99 -11.32
C TYR A 113 3.84 -13.09 -11.30
N VAL A 114 3.58 -12.45 -10.17
CA VAL A 114 2.47 -11.50 -10.01
C VAL A 114 3.01 -10.10 -10.31
N LYS A 115 2.39 -9.40 -11.26
CA LYS A 115 2.83 -8.07 -11.70
C LYS A 115 2.09 -6.98 -10.93
N ASP A 116 2.77 -5.86 -10.72
CA ASP A 116 2.19 -4.69 -10.06
C ASP A 116 1.16 -4.00 -10.98
N PHE A 117 -0.11 -4.01 -10.59
CA PHE A 117 -1.19 -3.35 -11.32
C PHE A 117 -0.96 -1.84 -11.46
N MET A 118 -0.15 -1.20 -10.62
CA MET A 118 0.18 0.22 -10.75
C MET A 118 1.13 0.50 -11.92
N SER A 119 1.78 -0.53 -12.49
CA SER A 119 2.72 -0.37 -13.59
C SER A 119 2.08 0.24 -14.85
N VAL A 120 0.80 0.01 -15.10
CA VAL A 120 0.09 0.57 -16.28
C VAL A 120 -0.10 2.08 -16.18
N PHE A 121 -0.21 2.62 -14.97
CA PHE A 121 -0.35 4.06 -14.72
C PHE A 121 0.98 4.80 -14.81
N ARG A 122 2.10 4.12 -14.53
CA ARG A 122 3.45 4.69 -14.68
C ARG A 122 3.79 5.06 -16.14
N SER A 123 3.15 4.41 -17.11
CA SER A 123 3.33 4.70 -18.53
C SER A 123 2.67 6.00 -18.97
N GLU A 124 1.57 6.39 -18.31
CA GLU A 124 0.81 7.63 -18.58
C GLU A 124 1.43 8.86 -17.89
N CYS A 125 2.15 8.64 -16.78
CA CYS A 125 2.88 9.66 -16.03
C CYS A 125 4.21 10.10 -16.68
N LYS A 126 4.48 9.79 -17.95
CA LYS A 126 5.68 10.32 -18.64
C LYS A 126 5.64 11.85 -18.87
N ASN A 127 4.49 12.49 -18.68
CA ASN A 127 4.36 13.95 -18.82
C ASN A 127 4.26 14.70 -17.49
N TYR A 128 4.06 14.01 -16.37
CA TYR A 128 4.03 14.61 -15.04
C TYR A 128 4.53 13.58 -14.02
N THR A 129 5.62 13.88 -13.32
CA THR A 129 6.20 13.13 -12.17
C THR A 129 7.22 12.04 -12.50
N SER A 130 8.48 12.42 -12.45
CA SER A 130 9.66 11.54 -12.37
C SER A 130 9.79 10.81 -11.01
N GLU A 131 8.79 10.85 -10.12
CA GLU A 131 9.01 10.71 -8.67
C GLU A 131 7.97 9.85 -7.93
N VAL A 132 7.60 8.68 -8.44
CA VAL A 132 6.89 7.70 -7.60
C VAL A 132 7.41 6.29 -7.81
N LYS A 133 8.60 6.03 -7.26
CA LYS A 133 9.05 4.69 -6.87
C LYS A 133 9.14 4.65 -5.35
N ASN A 134 8.05 4.23 -4.70
CA ASN A 134 8.02 3.48 -3.42
C ASN A 134 6.62 3.61 -2.78
N LEU A 135 5.69 2.77 -3.24
CA LEU A 135 4.49 2.42 -2.47
C LEU A 135 4.71 1.03 -1.87
N HIS A 136 5.65 0.95 -0.94
CA HIS A 136 5.67 -0.12 0.02
C HIS A 136 6.15 0.44 1.34
N LEU A 137 5.22 0.60 2.28
CA LEU A 137 5.40 0.41 3.71
C LEU A 137 4.04 0.65 4.37
N ARG A 138 3.28 -0.45 4.48
CA ARG A 138 2.26 -0.56 5.53
C ARG A 138 3.03 -0.82 6.82
N SER A 139 3.52 0.23 7.49
CA SER A 139 3.85 0.13 8.91
C SER A 139 2.52 0.07 9.67
N VAL A 140 2.13 -1.12 10.09
CA VAL A 140 1.11 -1.27 11.11
C VAL A 140 1.82 -1.13 12.44
N GLU A 141 1.79 0.06 13.02
CA GLU A 141 1.87 0.21 14.47
C GLU A 141 0.43 0.22 14.98
N THR A 142 0.00 -0.90 15.53
CA THR A 142 -1.20 -0.98 16.37
C THR A 142 -0.91 -0.25 17.69
N THR A 143 -1.43 0.96 17.84
CA THR A 143 -1.59 1.59 19.17
C THR A 143 -2.98 1.25 19.73
N PRO A 144 -3.10 0.86 21.01
CA PRO A 144 -4.38 0.57 21.63
C PRO A 144 -5.21 1.84 21.77
N GLN A 145 -6.49 1.73 21.41
CA GLN A 145 -7.45 2.83 21.42
C GLN A 145 -7.99 3.00 22.84
N GLU A 146 -7.48 3.99 23.60
CA GLU A 146 -8.18 4.46 24.79
C GLU A 146 -9.36 5.34 24.36
N MET A 147 -10.58 4.83 24.62
CA MET A 147 -11.81 5.63 24.57
C MET A 147 -11.87 6.53 25.80
N LYS A 148 -11.98 7.85 25.59
CA LYS A 148 -12.79 8.72 26.46
C LYS A 148 -13.56 9.76 25.65
N ASN A 149 -14.85 9.82 25.97
CA ASN A 149 -15.89 10.67 25.41
C ASN A 149 -15.60 12.17 25.57
N VAL A 150 -16.22 13.02 24.74
CA VAL A 150 -17.32 13.93 25.14
C VAL A 150 -17.63 14.93 24.00
N HIS A 151 -18.93 15.17 23.82
CA HIS A 151 -19.61 16.13 22.96
C HIS A 151 -19.31 17.60 23.34
N GLY A 152 -19.18 18.52 22.37
CA GLY A 152 -19.22 19.96 22.67
C GLY A 152 -18.70 20.88 21.56
N SER A 153 -19.58 21.78 21.09
CA SER A 153 -19.41 22.77 20.02
C SER A 153 -18.31 23.83 20.24
N ASN A 154 -17.81 24.38 19.11
CA ASN A 154 -17.05 25.64 18.87
C ASN A 154 -17.37 26.83 19.81
N PRO A 155 -16.66 27.98 19.74
CA PRO A 155 -15.23 28.27 19.50
C PRO A 155 -14.68 29.32 20.52
N ASN A 156 -13.37 29.37 20.80
CA ASN A 156 -12.64 30.65 20.87
C ASN A 156 -11.14 30.49 21.17
N ARG A 157 -10.40 31.46 20.64
CA ARG A 157 -9.02 31.84 20.96
C ARG A 157 -8.81 31.98 22.47
N ASN A 158 -7.60 31.70 22.94
CA ASN A 158 -6.81 32.62 23.77
C ASN A 158 -5.34 32.18 23.78
N ASN A 159 -4.49 33.18 23.53
CA ASN A 159 -3.05 33.12 23.57
C ASN A 159 -2.57 32.78 24.99
N THR A 160 -1.46 32.07 25.13
CA THR A 160 -0.58 32.28 26.28
C THR A 160 0.87 32.08 25.86
N GLU A 161 1.65 33.07 26.27
CA GLU A 161 3.01 33.38 25.86
C GLU A 161 4.05 32.43 26.45
N TYR A 162 5.07 32.19 25.62
CA TYR A 162 6.48 32.01 25.95
C TYR A 162 6.88 31.24 27.21
N SER A 163 7.57 30.14 26.94
CA SER A 163 8.80 29.80 27.65
C SER A 163 9.86 29.42 26.62
N ASN A 164 10.71 30.39 26.27
CA ASN A 164 12.00 30.10 25.67
C ASN A 164 12.95 29.68 26.79
N PRO A 165 13.73 28.62 26.58
CA PRO A 165 15.14 28.69 26.84
C PRO A 165 15.87 28.68 25.50
N ASP A 166 16.46 29.84 25.27
CA ASP A 166 17.56 30.17 24.39
C ASP A 166 18.52 29.01 24.05
N MET A 167 18.56 28.66 22.76
CA MET A 167 19.81 28.58 22.01
C MET A 167 19.44 28.77 20.54
N SER A 168 19.92 29.86 19.95
CA SER A 168 19.71 30.26 18.56
C SER A 168 20.22 29.21 17.56
N LEU A 169 19.48 28.12 17.41
CA LEU A 169 19.58 27.25 16.24
C LEU A 169 18.65 27.85 15.19
N GLU A 170 19.26 28.50 14.21
CA GLU A 170 18.57 29.09 13.07
C GLU A 170 17.80 27.98 12.35
N LYS A 171 16.50 27.84 12.67
CA LYS A 171 15.65 26.86 12.01
C LYS A 171 15.27 27.39 10.64
N ALA A 172 15.81 26.78 9.60
CA ALA A 172 15.45 27.11 8.23
C ALA A 172 14.01 26.62 7.95
N ALA A 173 13.30 27.40 7.15
CA ALA A 173 11.96 27.07 6.68
C ALA A 173 12.04 26.23 5.39
N TYR A 174 11.22 25.19 5.32
CA TYR A 174 11.20 24.23 4.23
C TYR A 174 9.76 23.98 3.75
N GLY A 175 9.65 23.48 2.51
CA GLY A 175 8.39 23.16 1.84
C GLY A 175 7.80 24.32 1.06
N THR A 176 6.84 24.03 0.16
CA THR A 176 6.13 25.03 -0.66
C THR A 176 5.55 26.18 0.18
N PHE A 177 5.03 25.87 1.37
CA PHE A 177 4.41 26.87 2.26
C PHE A 177 5.36 27.42 3.33
N GLN A 178 6.64 27.06 3.31
CA GLN A 178 7.66 27.55 4.24
C GLN A 178 7.24 27.41 5.72
N ASN A 179 6.56 26.31 6.05
CA ASN A 179 5.91 26.06 7.33
C ASN A 179 6.45 24.81 8.03
N VAL A 180 7.54 24.24 7.52
CA VAL A 180 8.32 23.17 8.16
C VAL A 180 9.64 23.77 8.63
N PHE A 181 9.85 23.85 9.94
CA PHE A 181 11.05 24.48 10.53
C PHE A 181 11.99 23.43 11.08
N LEU A 182 13.18 23.32 10.48
CA LEU A 182 14.19 22.32 10.86
C LEU A 182 15.55 22.99 11.09
N THR A 183 16.28 22.47 12.06
CA THR A 183 17.70 22.75 12.31
C THR A 183 18.56 22.00 11.30
N GLU A 184 19.80 22.45 11.10
CA GLU A 184 20.75 21.79 10.20
C GLU A 184 21.00 20.32 10.61
N ALA A 185 21.06 20.02 11.91
CA ALA A 185 21.22 18.66 12.42
C ALA A 185 20.02 17.76 12.05
N GLU A 186 18.79 18.25 12.23
CA GLU A 186 17.57 17.52 11.84
C GLU A 186 17.53 17.27 10.33
N VAL A 187 17.98 18.23 9.51
CA VAL A 187 18.04 18.08 8.05
C VAL A 187 19.06 17.02 7.65
N ILE A 188 20.24 16.98 8.28
CA ILE A 188 21.26 15.96 8.03
C ILE A 188 20.73 14.57 8.40
N ASP A 189 20.17 14.42 9.61
CA ASP A 189 19.57 13.17 10.09
C ASP A 189 18.46 12.69 9.14
N LEU A 190 17.53 13.57 8.77
CA LEU A 190 16.43 13.23 7.87
C LEU A 190 16.90 12.92 6.45
N LYS A 191 17.93 13.60 5.95
CA LYS A 191 18.53 13.27 4.64
C LYS A 191 19.26 11.92 4.68
N GLU A 192 19.87 11.54 5.80
CA GLU A 192 20.48 10.21 5.95
C GLU A 192 19.42 9.10 5.97
N ILE A 193 18.34 9.31 6.74
CA ILE A 193 17.24 8.34 6.90
C ILE A 193 16.39 8.22 5.62
N LEU A 194 16.01 9.35 5.02
CA LEU A 194 15.05 9.41 3.93
C LEU A 194 15.72 9.47 2.54
N GLN A 195 17.01 9.78 2.48
CA GLN A 195 17.80 9.85 1.24
C GLN A 195 17.07 10.68 0.16
N SER A 196 16.75 10.08 -0.99
CA SER A 196 16.06 10.76 -2.10
C SER A 196 14.59 11.09 -1.82
N LEU A 197 14.03 10.68 -0.68
CA LEU A 197 12.65 10.98 -0.29
C LEU A 197 12.53 12.24 0.58
N PHE A 198 13.65 12.85 0.98
CA PHE A 198 13.66 14.01 1.87
C PHE A 198 12.77 15.14 1.34
N ASP A 199 12.97 15.58 0.09
CA ASP A 199 12.21 16.69 -0.48
C ASP A 199 10.71 16.38 -0.59
N ASN A 200 10.36 15.14 -1.01
CA ASN A 200 8.96 14.72 -1.10
C ASN A 200 8.26 14.68 0.28
N TYR A 201 8.97 14.18 1.30
CA TYR A 201 8.46 14.13 2.66
C TYR A 201 8.18 15.55 3.20
N ILE A 202 9.14 16.46 3.00
CA ILE A 202 9.01 17.87 3.37
C ILE A 202 7.78 18.52 2.71
N GLU A 203 7.57 18.30 1.41
CA GLU A 203 6.42 18.88 0.69
C GLU A 203 5.07 18.33 1.17
N ARG A 204 5.00 17.03 1.43
CA ARG A 204 3.79 16.40 1.99
C ARG A 204 3.49 16.92 3.38
N LEU A 205 4.52 17.07 4.21
CA LEU A 205 4.38 17.61 5.56
C LEU A 205 3.94 19.08 5.52
N SER A 206 4.54 19.88 4.63
CA SER A 206 4.18 21.28 4.41
C SER A 206 2.70 21.44 4.03
N THR A 207 2.22 20.60 3.11
CA THR A 207 0.81 20.59 2.67
C THR A 207 -0.15 20.15 3.79
N TYR A 208 0.25 19.15 4.58
CA TYR A 208 -0.56 18.65 5.70
C TYR A 208 -0.70 19.70 6.82
N ILE A 209 0.40 20.36 7.20
CA ILE A 209 0.39 21.45 8.19
C ILE A 209 -0.53 22.57 7.73
N GLN A 210 -0.43 22.95 6.45
CA GLN A 210 -1.26 24.00 5.87
C GLN A 210 -2.77 23.65 5.87
N SER A 211 -3.11 22.39 5.55
CA SER A 211 -4.52 21.96 5.46
C SER A 211 -5.18 21.72 6.82
N THR A 212 -4.41 21.32 7.84
CA THR A 212 -4.95 20.96 9.15
C THR A 212 -4.73 22.00 10.23
N GLY A 213 -3.87 23.00 9.99
CA GLY A 213 -3.46 24.01 10.98
C GLY A 213 -2.65 23.43 12.16
N LYS A 214 -2.27 22.15 12.09
CA LYS A 214 -1.48 21.48 13.13
C LYS A 214 0.00 21.76 12.88
N THR A 215 0.74 22.07 13.94
CA THR A 215 2.20 22.21 13.89
C THR A 215 2.88 20.85 14.04
N TYR A 216 3.97 20.64 13.32
CA TYR A 216 4.83 19.47 13.50
C TYR A 216 5.37 19.43 14.94
N LYS A 217 5.24 18.29 15.61
CA LYS A 217 5.92 17.99 16.87
C LYS A 217 6.93 16.89 16.56
N ASP A 218 8.20 17.16 16.84
CA ASP A 218 9.21 16.11 16.78
C ASP A 218 8.87 15.02 17.80
N HIS A 219 8.86 13.77 17.35
CA HIS A 219 8.55 12.58 18.15
C HIS A 219 9.81 11.84 18.62
N LYS A 220 11.01 12.37 18.33
CA LYS A 220 12.32 11.79 18.70
C LYS A 220 12.84 12.26 20.07
N ALA A 221 11.99 12.86 20.91
CA ALA A 221 12.34 13.30 22.27
C ALA A 221 12.19 12.20 23.33
#